data_AF-A0A9X0HK57-F1
#
_entry.id   AF-A0A9X0HK57-F1
#
_cell.length_a   1.000
_cell.length_b   1.000
_cell.length_c   1.000
_cell.angle_alpha   90.00
_cell.angle_beta   90.00
_cell.angle_gamma   90.00
#
_symmetry.space_group_name_H-M   'P 1'
#
loop_
_entity.id
_entity.type
_entity.pdbx_description
1 polymer ?
#
loop_
_entity_poly.entity_id
_entity_poly.type
_entity_poly.pdbx_seq_one_letter_code
_entity_poly.pdbx_strand_id
1 'polypeptide(L)' 'MLWIWALSWVLLWYNLRQWRRALPERRRVQALFVLLAAAWLVLLGLWVIVPLVASWIGEASLHRR' A
#
# COMPACT_ATOMS: atom_id res chain seq x y z
N MET A 1 -7.05 -13.24 -0.27
CA MET A 1 -5.92 -12.37 0.11
C MET A 1 -5.25 -11.73 -1.11
N LEU A 2 -4.75 -12.51 -2.08
CA LEU A 2 -4.11 -11.98 -3.31
C LEU A 2 -5.01 -11.03 -4.11
N TRP A 3 -6.33 -11.25 -4.11
CA TRP A 3 -7.30 -10.36 -4.75
C TRP A 3 -7.31 -8.93 -4.19
N ILE A 4 -7.08 -8.75 -2.88
CA ILE A 4 -7.03 -7.42 -2.25
C ILE A 4 -5.80 -6.66 -2.73
N TRP A 5 -4.67 -7.36 -2.89
CA TRP A 5 -3.44 -6.79 -3.46
C TRP A 5 -3.63 -6.40 -4.93
N ALA A 6 -4.22 -7.29 -5.73
CA ALA A 6 -4.51 -7.02 -7.12
C ALA A 6 -5.46 -5.81 -7.29
N LEU A 7 -6.56 -5.76 -6.52
CA LEU A 7 -7.50 -4.63 -6.52
C LEU A 7 -6.84 -3.33 -6.06
N SER A 8 -6.01 -3.36 -5.03
CA SER A 8 -5.29 -2.16 -4.54
C SER A 8 -4.31 -1.62 -5.59
N TRP A 9 -3.62 -2.51 -6.31
CA TRP A 9 -2.72 -2.14 -7.40
C TRP A 9 -3.49 -1.53 -8.58
N VAL A 10 -4.62 -2.14 -8.95
CA VAL A 10 -5.51 -1.62 -9.99
C VAL A 10 -6.08 -0.25 -9.61
N LEU A 11 -6.46 -0.04 -8.35
CA LEU A 11 -6.93 1.26 -7.84
C LEU A 11 -5.85 2.34 -7.92
N LEU A 12 -4.61 2.01 -7.54
CA LEU A 12 -3.48 2.93 -7.67
C LEU A 12 -3.24 3.28 -9.15
N TRP A 13 -3.18 2.26 -10.02
CA TRP A 13 -2.99 2.43 -11.46
C TRP A 13 -4.10 3.29 -12.10
N TYR A 14 -5.35 3.04 -11.70
CA TYR A 14 -6.50 3.79 -12.18
C TYR A 14 -6.41 5.26 -11.76
N ASN A 15 -6.10 5.55 -10.49
CA ASN A 15 -5.89 6.91 -10.01
C ASN A 15 -4.73 7.62 -10.73
N LEU A 16 -3.62 6.93 -10.97
CA LEU A 16 -2.48 7.45 -11.73
C LEU A 16 -2.83 7.75 -13.19
N ARG A 17 -3.61 6.87 -13.82
CA ARG A 17 -4.12 7.07 -15.19
C ARG A 17 -5.09 8.26 -15.23
N GLN A 18 -5.92 8.41 -14.20
CA GLN A 18 -6.87 9.51 -14.09
C GLN A 18 -6.14 10.85 -13.90
N TRP A 19 -5.11 10.88 -13.04
CA TRP A 19 -4.24 12.05 -12.82
C TRP A 19 -3.54 12.52 -14.09
N ARG A 20 -3.06 11.59 -14.92
CA ARG A 20 -2.45 11.92 -16.21
C ARG A 20 -3.43 12.57 -17.20
N ARG A 21 -4.73 12.26 -17.11
CA ARG A 21 -5.78 12.80 -17.99
C ARG A 21 -6.55 13.97 -17.38
N ALA A 22 -6.18 14.41 -16.18
CA ALA A 22 -6.93 15.43 -15.44
C ALA A 22 -6.65 16.84 -15.96
N LEU A 23 -7.71 17.65 -16.04
CA LEU A 23 -7.62 19.10 -16.21
C LEU A 23 -6.83 19.74 -15.06
N PRO A 24 -6.08 20.83 -15.31
CA PRO A 24 -5.17 21.44 -14.35
C PRO A 24 -5.83 21.86 -13.03
N GLU A 25 -7.11 22.28 -13.04
CA GLU A 25 -7.84 22.62 -11.81
C GLU A 25 -8.07 21.43 -10.88
N ARG A 26 -8.32 20.23 -11.43
CA ARG A 26 -8.61 19.01 -10.65
C ARG A 26 -7.36 18.20 -10.30
N ARG A 27 -6.18 18.59 -10.81
CA ARG A 27 -4.91 17.87 -10.58
C ARG A 27 -4.53 17.78 -9.10
N ARG A 28 -4.76 18.82 -8.30
CA ARG A 28 -4.42 18.82 -6.87
C ARG A 28 -5.24 17.80 -6.08
N VAL A 29 -6.56 17.75 -6.33
CA VAL A 29 -7.44 16.79 -5.66
C VAL A 29 -7.08 15.37 -6.07
N GLN A 30 -6.85 15.11 -7.37
CA GLN A 30 -6.43 13.77 -7.80
C GLN A 30 -5.05 13.37 -7.30
N ALA A 31 -4.11 14.32 -7.14
CA ALA A 31 -2.83 14.02 -6.52
C ALA A 31 -2.99 13.53 -5.08
N LEU A 32 -3.92 14.11 -4.30
CA LEU A 32 -4.25 13.62 -2.95
C LEU A 32 -4.81 12.20 -2.98
N PHE A 33 -5.69 11.87 -3.94
CA PHE A 33 -6.22 10.51 -4.09
C PHE A 33 -5.13 9.50 -4.46
N VAL A 34 -4.21 9.86 -5.36
CA VAL A 34 -3.05 9.02 -5.70
C VAL A 34 -2.17 8.81 -4.46
N LEU A 35 -1.93 9.87 -3.69
CA LEU A 35 -1.12 9.81 -2.47
C LEU A 35 -1.80 8.94 -1.39
N LEU A 36 -3.11 9.05 -1.22
CA LEU A 36 -3.90 8.23 -0.31
C LEU A 36 -3.88 6.75 -0.72
N ALA A 37 -4.01 6.45 -2.02
CA ALA A 37 -3.90 5.11 -2.55
C ALA A 37 -2.49 4.52 -2.34
N ALA A 38 -1.45 5.34 -2.49
CA ALA A 38 -0.08 4.93 -2.21
C ALA A 38 0.14 4.65 -0.71
N ALA A 39 -0.36 5.54 0.16
CA ALA A 39 -0.30 5.35 1.61
C ALA A 39 -1.03 4.07 2.05
N TRP A 40 -2.18 3.79 1.44
CA TRP A 40 -2.94 2.55 1.67
C TRP A 40 -2.14 1.30 1.33
N LEU A 41 -1.42 1.28 0.20
CA LEU A 41 -0.55 0.16 -0.18
C LEU A 41 0.61 -0.04 0.81
N VAL A 42 1.20 1.06 1.31
CA VAL A 42 2.26 1.01 2.33
C VAL A 42 1.73 0.41 3.63
N LEU A 43 0.54 0.84 4.07
CA LEU A 43 -0.14 0.28 5.25
C LEU A 43 -0.44 -1.22 5.08
N LEU A 44 -0.92 -1.64 3.91
CA LEU A 44 -1.13 -3.05 3.57
C LEU A 44 0.17 -3.87 3.65
N GLY A 45 1.27 -3.32 3.12
CA GLY A 45 2.59 -3.94 3.21
C GLY A 45 3.07 -4.06 4.65
N LEU A 46 2.98 -2.98 5.43
CA LEU A 46 3.30 -2.96 6.87
C LEU A 46 2.50 -4.01 7.63
N TRP A 47 1.21 -4.11 7.36
CA TRP A 47 0.32 -5.06 8.03
C TRP A 47 0.73 -6.52 7.79
N VAL A 48 1.39 -6.82 6.68
CA VAL A 48 1.94 -8.16 6.38
C VAL A 48 3.35 -8.32 6.95
N ILE A 49 4.22 -7.32 6.77
CA ILE A 49 5.64 -7.39 7.15
C ILE A 49 5.81 -7.41 8.67
N VAL A 50 5.07 -6.59 9.41
CA VAL A 50 5.19 -6.48 10.88
C VAL A 50 5.00 -7.83 11.58
N PRO A 51 3.90 -8.59 11.36
CA PRO A 51 3.74 -9.90 11.99
C PRO A 51 4.78 -10.93 11.52
N LEU A 52 5.23 -10.88 10.26
CA LEU A 52 6.33 -11.73 9.77
C LEU A 52 7.64 -11.47 10.52
N VAL A 53 8.01 -10.21 10.67
CA VAL A 53 9.21 -9.80 11.42
C VAL A 53 9.06 -10.14 12.91
N ALA A 54 7.88 -9.91 13.49
CA ALA A 54 7.60 -10.27 14.88
C ALA A 54 7.71 -11.79 15.11
N SER A 55 7.23 -12.62 14.18
CA SER A 55 7.39 -14.08 14.23
C SER A 55 8.86 -14.47 14.22
N TRP A 56 9.65 -13.90 13.32
CA TRP A 56 11.07 -14.20 13.20
C TRP A 56 11.86 -13.81 14.46
N ILE A 57 11.55 -12.64 15.04
CA ILE A 57 12.13 -12.20 16.32
C ILE A 57 11.74 -13.15 17.46
N GLY A 58 10.47 -13.58 17.48
CA GLY A 58 9.98 -14.56 18.44
C GLY A 58 10.76 -15.88 18.39
N GLU A 59 10.92 -16.46 17.21
CA GLU A 59 11.68 -17.70 16.98
C GLU A 59 13.16 -17.56 17.36
N ALA A 60 13.79 -16.45 16.98
CA ALA A 60 15.19 -16.16 17.32
C ALA A 60 15.40 -15.97 18.83
N SER A 61 14.41 -15.42 19.54
CA SER A 61 14.45 -15.29 21.00
C SER A 61 14.25 -16.63 21.73
N LEU A 62 13.42 -17.52 21.17
CA LEU A 62 13.15 -18.85 21.70
C LEU A 62 14.34 -19.80 21.53
N HIS A 63 15.07 -19.73 20.41
CA HIS A 63 16.29 -20.53 20.18
C HIS A 63 17.49 -20.13 21.05
N ARG A 64 17.45 -18.97 21.72
CA ARG A 64 18.50 -18.53 22.64
C ARG A 64 18.31 -18.99 24.10
N ARG A 65 17.17 -19.61 24.43
CA ARG A 65 16.92 -20.24 25.73
C ARG A 65 17.05 -21.76 25.61
#